data_AF-A0A7C1D7A2-F1
#
_entry.id   AF-A0A7C1D7A2-F1
#
_cell.length_a   1.000
_cell.length_b   1.000
_cell.length_c   1.000
_cell.angle_alpha   90.00
_cell.angle_beta   90.00
_cell.angle_gamma   90.00
#
_symmetry.space_group_name_H-M   'P 1'
#
loop_
_entity.id
_entity.type
_entity.pdbx_description
1 polymer ?
#
loop_
_entity_poly.entity_id
_entity_poly.type
_entity_poly.pdbx_seq_one_letter_code
_entity_poly.pdbx_strand_id
1 'polypeptide(L)'
;MALNWIEDIVSQFCKNRGYLVHENRDLPMPKTKVRTICGHSDIDVPAIGNDEIFHIECQNWWGPSRSEEEKEHNRLLNRFKNSPKLLEEKHSFLLRGKAIKRILVTTGKPAKPGQKGGQ
;
A
#
# COMPACT_ATOMS: atom_id res chain seq x y z
N MET A 1 14.86 -9.32 11.49
CA MET A 1 13.80 -8.81 12.39
C MET A 1 14.10 -7.34 12.63
N ALA A 2 13.29 -6.45 12.02
CA ALA A 2 13.30 -4.97 12.03
C ALA A 2 12.90 -4.38 10.65
N LEU A 3 12.19 -5.11 9.78
CA LEU A 3 11.78 -4.60 8.46
C LEU A 3 10.41 -3.90 8.49
N ASN A 4 9.56 -4.18 9.49
CA ASN A 4 8.18 -3.68 9.57
C ASN A 4 7.99 -2.47 10.50
N TRP A 5 9.07 -1.83 10.97
CA TRP A 5 8.94 -0.71 11.93
C TRP A 5 8.15 0.48 11.34
N ILE A 6 8.20 0.68 10.02
CA ILE A 6 7.38 1.70 9.35
C ILE A 6 5.90 1.34 9.40
N GLU A 7 5.57 0.08 9.14
CA GLU A 7 4.19 -0.43 9.22
C GLU A 7 3.63 -0.24 10.62
N ASP A 8 4.44 -0.51 11.66
CA ASP A 8 4.05 -0.33 13.06
C ASP A 8 3.76 1.15 13.38
N ILE A 9 4.64 2.06 12.97
CA ILE A 9 4.45 3.51 13.17
C ILE A 9 3.21 4.01 12.43
N VAL A 10 3.03 3.63 11.17
CA VAL A 10 1.88 4.02 10.35
C VAL A 10 0.59 3.46 10.94
N SER A 11 0.61 2.21 11.39
CA SER A 11 -0.52 1.58 12.06
C SER A 11 -0.91 2.31 13.33
N GLN A 12 0.06 2.63 14.20
CA GLN A 12 -0.22 3.40 15.42
C GLN A 12 -0.73 4.81 15.11
N PHE A 13 -0.17 5.47 14.11
CA PHE A 13 -0.63 6.79 13.67
C PHE A 13 -2.10 6.76 13.21
N CYS A 14 -2.49 5.76 12.42
CA CYS A 14 -3.88 5.56 12.00
C CYS A 14 -4.79 5.23 13.19
N LYS A 15 -4.39 4.30 14.08
CA LYS A 15 -5.13 3.94 15.29
C LYS A 15 -5.38 5.17 16.17
N ASN A 16 -4.37 6.02 16.38
CA ASN A 16 -4.48 7.26 17.17
C ASN A 16 -5.42 8.30 16.55
N ARG A 17 -5.69 8.22 15.25
CA ARG A 17 -6.66 9.06 14.54
C ARG A 17 -8.06 8.47 14.49
N GLY A 18 -8.30 7.36 15.20
CA GLY A 18 -9.61 6.71 15.28
C GLY A 18 -9.92 5.79 14.11
N TYR A 19 -8.93 5.41 13.30
CA TYR A 19 -9.14 4.40 12.26
C TYR A 19 -9.05 3.00 12.87
N LEU A 20 -9.92 2.11 12.42
CA LEU A 20 -9.76 0.68 12.63
C LEU A 20 -8.66 0.17 11.69
N VAL A 21 -7.54 -0.26 12.24
CA VAL A 21 -6.43 -0.82 11.46
C VAL A 21 -6.46 -2.34 11.56
N HIS A 22 -6.48 -3.01 10.41
CA HIS A 22 -6.34 -4.46 10.30
C HIS A 22 -4.91 -4.77 9.87
N GLU A 23 -4.23 -5.75 10.48
CA GLU A 23 -2.81 -6.01 10.18
C GLU A 23 -2.69 -6.99 8.99
N ASN A 24 -1.69 -6.77 8.11
CA ASN A 24 -1.55 -7.36 6.76
C ASN A 24 -1.56 -8.92 6.69
N ARG A 25 -1.50 -9.63 7.83
CA ARG A 25 -1.41 -11.11 7.83
C ARG A 25 -2.68 -11.82 7.36
N ASP A 26 -3.81 -11.12 7.34
CA ASP A 26 -5.13 -11.74 7.13
C ASP A 26 -5.79 -11.38 5.78
N LEU A 27 -5.09 -10.69 4.88
CA LEU A 27 -5.60 -10.31 3.54
C LEU A 27 -4.87 -11.03 2.41
N PRO A 28 -5.15 -12.32 2.14
CA PRO A 28 -4.57 -13.02 1.00
C PRO A 28 -5.20 -12.59 -0.33
N MET A 29 -4.36 -12.22 -1.30
CA MET A 29 -4.79 -11.83 -2.65
C MET A 29 -4.74 -13.01 -3.63
N PRO A 30 -5.80 -13.22 -4.43
CA PRO A 30 -5.87 -14.31 -5.39
C PRO A 30 -4.91 -14.10 -6.58
N LYS A 31 -4.64 -15.17 -7.32
CA LYS A 31 -3.92 -15.09 -8.60
C LYS A 31 -4.78 -14.34 -9.63
N THR A 32 -4.15 -13.49 -10.44
CA THR A 32 -4.78 -12.77 -11.54
C THR A 32 -3.84 -12.72 -12.76
N LYS A 33 -4.31 -12.18 -13.89
CA LYS A 33 -3.46 -11.97 -15.09
C LYS A 33 -2.23 -11.11 -14.79
N VAL A 34 -2.31 -10.23 -13.80
CA VAL A 34 -1.21 -9.35 -13.36
C VAL A 34 -0.48 -9.87 -12.12
N ARG A 35 -0.98 -10.95 -11.49
CA ARG A 35 -0.44 -11.53 -10.25
C ARG A 35 -0.35 -13.05 -10.37
N THR A 36 0.84 -13.56 -10.67
CA THR A 36 1.08 -14.99 -10.95
C THR A 36 1.07 -15.89 -9.70
N ILE A 37 1.17 -15.32 -8.49
CA ILE A 37 1.25 -16.06 -7.22
C ILE A 37 0.19 -15.54 -6.23
N CYS A 38 -0.54 -16.46 -5.61
CA CYS A 38 -1.44 -16.16 -4.48
C CYS A 38 -0.57 -15.80 -3.28
N GLY A 39 -0.82 -14.69 -2.60
CA GLY A 39 0.03 -14.27 -1.48
C GLY A 39 -0.47 -13.03 -0.75
N HIS A 40 0.36 -12.49 0.13
CA HIS A 40 0.06 -11.32 0.97
C HIS A 40 -0.42 -10.12 0.14
N SER A 41 -1.43 -9.42 0.63
CA SER A 41 -1.88 -8.22 -0.06
C SER A 41 -0.76 -7.19 -0.16
N ASP A 42 -0.76 -6.44 -1.28
CA ASP A 42 0.15 -5.31 -1.49
C ASP A 42 -0.39 -4.10 -0.70
N ILE A 43 -0.80 -4.36 0.54
CA ILE A 43 -1.51 -3.48 1.47
C ILE A 43 -0.95 -3.73 2.87
N ASP A 44 0.14 -3.07 3.19
CA ASP A 44 0.74 -3.20 4.52
C ASP A 44 -0.17 -2.72 5.67
N VAL A 45 -0.87 -1.60 5.48
CA VAL A 45 -1.73 -1.03 6.53
C VAL A 45 -3.09 -0.60 5.95
N PRO A 46 -4.11 -1.47 5.97
CA PRO A 46 -5.49 -1.07 5.73
C PRO A 46 -6.09 -0.37 6.97
N ALA A 47 -6.37 0.93 6.85
CA ALA A 47 -7.00 1.73 7.90
C ALA A 47 -8.40 2.18 7.47
N ILE A 48 -9.41 1.79 8.25
CA ILE A 48 -10.83 1.98 7.93
C ILE A 48 -11.39 3.09 8.82
N GLY A 49 -11.85 4.16 8.19
CA GLY A 49 -12.59 5.25 8.82
C GLY A 49 -14.08 5.20 8.48
N ASN A 50 -14.84 6.20 8.91
CA ASN A 50 -16.29 6.27 8.66
C ASN A 50 -16.63 6.49 7.18
N ASP A 51 -15.94 7.40 6.49
CA ASP A 51 -16.27 7.75 5.10
C ASP A 51 -15.17 7.38 4.11
N GLU A 52 -14.05 6.84 4.62
CA GLU A 52 -12.87 6.56 3.81
C GLU A 52 -12.10 5.35 4.31
N ILE A 53 -11.32 4.79 3.41
CA ILE A 53 -10.38 3.71 3.70
C ILE A 53 -9.02 4.14 3.17
N PHE A 54 -8.01 4.10 4.04
CA PHE A 54 -6.63 4.20 3.63
C PHE A 54 -6.10 2.81 3.36
N HIS A 55 -5.69 2.65 2.12
CA HIS A 55 -4.95 1.50 1.67
C HIS A 55 -3.51 2.00 1.57
N ILE A 56 -2.65 1.51 2.47
CA ILE A 56 -1.30 2.02 2.67
C ILE A 56 -0.30 0.91 2.38
N GLU A 57 0.70 1.22 1.56
CA GLU A 57 1.88 0.39 1.34
C GLU A 57 3.10 1.12 1.92
N CYS A 58 3.95 0.40 2.64
CA CYS A 58 5.11 0.92 3.36
C CYS A 58 6.40 0.34 2.76
N GLN A 59 7.16 1.18 2.05
CA GLN A 59 8.43 0.77 1.45
C GLN A 59 9.62 1.49 2.08
N ASN A 60 10.41 0.80 2.88
CA ASN A 60 11.62 1.33 3.53
C ASN A 60 12.82 1.46 2.56
N TRP A 61 12.85 0.68 1.48
CA TRP A 61 13.99 0.58 0.57
C TRP A 61 13.55 0.31 -0.86
N TRP A 62 14.01 1.09 -1.83
CA TRP A 62 13.55 1.04 -3.22
C TRP A 62 14.43 0.19 -4.16
N GLY A 63 15.31 -0.66 -3.64
CA GLY A 63 16.17 -1.53 -4.45
C GLY A 63 17.65 -1.29 -4.20
N PRO A 64 18.54 -2.20 -4.66
CA PRO A 64 19.95 -2.28 -4.24
C PRO A 64 20.78 -1.03 -4.56
N SER A 65 20.28 -0.13 -5.41
CA SER A 65 20.93 1.13 -5.75
C SER A 65 19.92 2.23 -6.09
N ARG A 66 20.36 3.49 -6.01
CA ARG A 66 19.56 4.67 -6.38
C ARG A 66 19.03 4.62 -7.82
N SER A 67 19.78 4.02 -8.74
CA SER A 67 19.40 3.91 -10.15
C SER A 67 18.23 2.95 -10.39
N GLU A 68 17.94 2.04 -9.45
CA GLU A 68 16.81 1.12 -9.55
C GLU A 68 15.55 1.63 -8.84
N GLU A 69 15.64 2.71 -8.05
CA GLU A 69 14.52 3.17 -7.23
C GLU A 69 13.28 3.52 -8.05
N GLU A 70 13.45 4.17 -9.21
CA GLU A 70 12.32 4.54 -10.06
C GLU A 70 11.63 3.32 -10.67
N LYS A 71 12.40 2.30 -11.07
CA LYS A 71 11.87 1.04 -11.61
C LYS A 71 11.06 0.30 -10.55
N GLU A 72 11.60 0.19 -9.34
CA GLU A 72 10.94 -0.48 -8.22
C GLU A 72 9.72 0.29 -7.73
N HIS A 73 9.79 1.61 -7.69
CA HIS A 73 8.64 2.48 -7.39
C HIS A 73 7.52 2.30 -8.41
N ASN A 74 7.83 2.31 -9.71
CA ASN A 74 6.83 2.08 -10.76
C ASN A 74 6.23 0.66 -10.69
N ARG A 75 7.04 -0.35 -10.38
CA ARG A 75 6.59 -1.74 -10.17
C ARG A 75 5.60 -1.82 -9.01
N LEU A 76 5.90 -1.19 -7.88
CA LEU A 76 5.02 -1.15 -6.70
C LEU A 76 3.74 -0.37 -6.99
N LEU A 77 3.83 0.81 -7.61
CA LEU A 77 2.67 1.61 -8.01
C LEU A 77 1.70 0.83 -8.90
N ASN A 78 2.22 0.02 -9.83
CA ASN A 78 1.37 -0.78 -10.71
C ASN A 78 0.62 -1.87 -9.94
N ARG A 79 1.28 -2.52 -8.99
CA ARG A 79 0.67 -3.50 -8.08
C ARG A 79 -0.41 -2.84 -7.21
N PHE A 80 -0.05 -1.74 -6.57
CA PHE A 80 -0.88 -0.96 -5.66
C PHE A 80 -2.12 -0.33 -6.32
N LYS A 81 -2.07 -0.05 -7.63
CA LYS A 81 -3.22 0.41 -8.40
C LYS A 81 -4.34 -0.64 -8.50
N ASN A 82 -4.01 -1.92 -8.42
CA ASN A 82 -4.95 -3.01 -8.65
C ASN A 82 -5.51 -3.64 -7.36
N SER A 83 -4.87 -3.43 -6.21
CA SER A 83 -5.33 -3.98 -4.93
C SER A 83 -6.72 -3.52 -4.47
N PRO A 84 -7.17 -2.26 -4.67
CA PRO A 84 -8.52 -1.85 -4.28
C PRO A 84 -9.63 -2.65 -4.98
N LYS A 85 -9.47 -2.95 -6.28
CA LYS A 85 -10.46 -3.72 -7.05
C LYS A 85 -10.64 -5.13 -6.47
N LEU A 86 -9.54 -5.74 -6.05
CA LEU A 86 -9.53 -7.08 -5.48
C LEU A 86 -10.12 -7.12 -4.07
N LEU A 87 -9.93 -6.05 -3.27
CA LEU A 87 -10.66 -5.89 -2.01
C LEU A 87 -12.16 -5.70 -2.25
N GLU A 88 -12.54 -4.96 -3.28
CA GLU A 88 -13.96 -4.68 -3.59
C GLU A 88 -14.71 -5.95 -3.99
N GLU A 89 -14.08 -6.82 -4.79
CA GLU A 89 -14.66 -8.09 -5.20
C GLU A 89 -14.98 -9.02 -4.02
N LYS A 90 -14.17 -9.01 -2.95
CA LYS A 90 -14.32 -9.94 -1.81
C LYS A 90 -14.95 -9.32 -0.56
N HIS A 91 -14.75 -8.03 -0.36
CA HIS A 91 -15.12 -7.30 0.86
C HIS A 91 -15.91 -6.03 0.52
N SER A 92 -16.76 -6.09 -0.51
CA SER A 92 -17.61 -4.96 -0.94
C SER A 92 -18.38 -4.29 0.20
N PHE A 93 -18.79 -5.07 1.21
CA PHE A 93 -19.47 -4.54 2.40
C PHE A 93 -18.61 -3.56 3.22
N LEU A 94 -17.28 -3.71 3.22
CA LEU A 94 -16.36 -2.78 3.87
C LEU A 94 -16.18 -1.49 3.06
N LEU A 95 -16.23 -1.58 1.73
CA LEU A 95 -15.91 -0.47 0.82
C LEU A 95 -17.14 0.36 0.43
N ARG A 96 -18.35 -0.17 0.63
CA ARG A 96 -19.59 0.46 0.19
C ARG A 96 -19.75 1.87 0.77
N GLY A 97 -19.82 2.86 -0.12
CA GLY A 97 -20.02 4.27 0.25
C GLY A 97 -18.78 4.96 0.83
N LYS A 98 -17.61 4.30 0.84
CA LYS A 98 -16.36 4.89 1.35
C LYS A 98 -15.41 5.24 0.22
N ALA A 99 -14.72 6.37 0.34
CA ALA A 99 -13.65 6.74 -0.58
C ALA A 99 -12.37 5.96 -0.27
N ILE A 100 -11.79 5.29 -1.27
CA ILE A 100 -10.52 4.59 -1.10
C ILE A 100 -9.36 5.53 -1.45
N LYS A 101 -8.54 5.87 -0.44
CA LYS A 101 -7.30 6.62 -0.63
C LYS A 101 -6.11 5.69 -0.58
N ARG A 102 -5.28 5.80 -1.61
CA ARG A 102 -4.05 5.02 -1.78
C ARG A 102 -2.87 5.85 -1.33
N ILE A 103 -2.13 5.37 -0.33
CA ILE A 103 -1.01 6.08 0.27
C ILE A 103 0.22 5.19 0.17
N LEU A 104 1.28 5.72 -0.41
CA LEU A 104 2.59 5.09 -0.36
C LEU A 104 3.44 5.82 0.67
N VAL A 105 3.89 5.08 1.68
CA VAL A 105 4.80 5.59 2.72
C VAL A 105 6.19 5.05 2.43
N THR A 106 7.18 5.94 2.40
CA THR A 106 8.56 5.54 2.18
C THR A 106 9.55 6.45 2.88
N THR A 107 10.68 5.88 3.29
CA THR A 107 11.87 6.63 3.74
C THR A 107 12.78 7.05 2.59
N GLY A 108 12.58 6.53 1.39
CA GLY A 108 13.28 6.96 0.18
C GLY A 108 12.78 8.30 -0.35
N LYS A 109 13.51 8.88 -1.32
CA LYS A 109 13.10 10.12 -2.01
C LYS A 109 12.89 9.86 -3.51
N PRO A 110 12.01 8.93 -3.92
CA PRO A 110 11.75 8.69 -5.32
C PRO A 110 11.15 9.97 -5.95
N ALA A 111 11.53 10.25 -7.20
CA ALA A 111 10.92 11.35 -7.95
C ALA A 111 9.40 11.14 -8.01
N LYS A 112 8.62 12.20 -7.78
CA LYS A 112 7.17 12.12 -7.93
C LYS A 112 6.85 11.79 -9.39
N PRO A 113 5.90 10.87 -9.67
CA PRO A 113 5.52 10.57 -11.04
C PRO A 113 5.08 11.85 -11.76
N GLY A 114 5.77 12.21 -12.85
CA GLY A 114 5.50 13.43 -13.62
C GLY A 114 6.38 14.65 -13.29
N GLN A 115 7.16 14.62 -12.21
CA GLN A 115 8.28 15.56 -12.02
C GLN A 115 9.54 14.93 -12.61
N LYS A 116 9.78 15.14 -13.92
CA LYS A 116 11.13 14.93 -14.46
C LYS A 116 12.08 15.83 -13.67
N GLY A 117 13.08 15.24 -13.05
CA GLY A 117 14.10 15.95 -12.28
C GLY A 117 14.69 17.09 -13.10
N GLY A 118 14.49 18.31 -12.63
CA GLY A 118 15.23 19.46 -13.09
C GLY A 118 16.55 19.52 -12.32
N GLN A 119 17.63 19.30 -13.07
CA GLN A 119 19.05 19.56 -12.79
C GLN A 119 19.71 18.78 -11.65
#